data_AF-A0A2V6FC70-F1
#
_entry.id   AF-A0A2V6FC70-F1
#
_cell.length_a   1.000
_cell.length_b   1.000
_cell.length_c   1.000
_cell.angle_alpha   90.00
_cell.angle_beta   90.00
_cell.angle_gamma   90.00
#
_symmetry.space_group_name_H-M   'P 1'
#
loop_
_entity.id
_entity.type
_entity.pdbx_description
1 polymer ?
#
loop_
_entity_poly.entity_id
_entity_poly.type
_entity_poly.pdbx_seq_one_letter_code
_entity_poly.pdbx_strand_id
1 'polypeptide(L)' 'QMRVSGLGVVPATYDPKTGTVSYQVAQKLRDKSCTVILSAKSEGKKVEAHWTFGIGEGAGATSASPTPKK' A
#
# COMPACT_ATOMS: atom_id res chain seq x y z
N GLN A 1 -10.76 0.09 0.92
CA GLN A 1 -10.40 0.50 -0.46
C GLN A 1 -8.91 0.79 -0.49
N MET A 2 -8.21 0.29 -1.50
CA MET A 2 -6.80 0.62 -1.73
C MET A 2 -6.66 1.45 -3.00
N ARG A 3 -5.85 2.51 -2.94
CA ARG A 3 -5.45 3.32 -4.09
C ARG A 3 -3.93 3.33 -4.21
N VAL A 4 -3.44 3.27 -5.43
CA VAL A 4 -2.01 3.35 -5.74
C VAL A 4 -1.80 4.51 -6.72
N SER A 5 -0.87 5.42 -6.41
CA SER A 5 -0.50 6.52 -7.29
C SER A 5 0.06 5.97 -8.60
N GLY A 6 -0.44 6.46 -9.74
CA GLY A 6 -0.15 5.94 -11.08
C GLY A 6 -1.04 4.79 -11.55
N LEU A 7 -1.82 4.15 -10.65
CA LEU A 7 -2.76 3.06 -10.97
C LEU A 7 -4.22 3.38 -10.64
N GLY A 8 -4.48 4.28 -9.69
CA GLY A 8 -5.83 4.61 -9.23
C GLY A 8 -6.33 3.64 -8.14
N VAL A 9 -7.65 3.39 -8.09
CA VAL A 9 -8.22 2.39 -7.19
C VAL A 9 -7.83 0.99 -7.69
N VAL A 10 -7.23 0.20 -6.81
CA VAL A 10 -6.74 -1.14 -7.15
C VAL A 10 -7.57 -2.22 -6.48
N PRO A 11 -7.78 -3.38 -7.14
CA PRO A 11 -8.53 -4.51 -6.57
C PRO A 11 -7.65 -5.29 -5.58
N ALA A 12 -7.29 -4.65 -4.47
CA ALA A 12 -6.53 -5.27 -3.41
C ALA A 12 -7.39 -6.24 -2.59
N THR A 13 -6.83 -7.39 -2.24
CA THR A 13 -7.50 -8.42 -1.43
C THR A 13 -7.10 -8.22 0.03
N TYR A 14 -8.09 -8.09 0.91
CA TYR A 14 -7.86 -8.02 2.35
C TYR A 14 -8.05 -9.40 2.97
N ASP A 15 -7.05 -9.86 3.70
CA ASP A 15 -7.12 -11.06 4.52
C ASP A 15 -7.43 -10.66 5.98
N PRO A 16 -8.67 -10.86 6.47
CA PRO A 16 -9.06 -10.46 7.82
C PRO A 16 -8.43 -11.33 8.91
N LYS A 17 -7.88 -12.49 8.55
CA LYS A 17 -7.26 -13.42 9.49
C LYS A 17 -5.88 -12.93 9.94
N THR A 18 -5.15 -12.30 9.02
CA THR A 18 -3.81 -11.73 9.26
C THR A 18 -3.82 -10.21 9.34
N GLY A 19 -4.90 -9.56 8.93
CA GLY A 19 -4.97 -8.11 8.81
C GLY A 19 -4.15 -7.56 7.63
N THR A 20 -3.77 -8.42 6.67
CA THR A 20 -2.89 -8.05 5.55
C THR A 20 -3.72 -7.69 4.32
N VAL A 21 -3.37 -6.59 3.66
CA VAL A 21 -3.89 -6.26 2.33
C VAL A 21 -2.84 -6.62 1.28
N SER A 22 -3.22 -7.48 0.35
CA SER A 22 -2.37 -7.96 -0.74
C SER A 22 -2.83 -7.38 -2.07
N TYR A 23 -1.90 -6.86 -2.85
CA TYR A 23 -2.16 -6.42 -4.22
C TYR A 23 -0.97 -6.71 -5.11
N GLN A 24 -1.23 -7.39 -6.21
CA GLN A 24 -0.23 -7.64 -7.25
C GLN A 24 -0.37 -6.58 -8.33
N VAL A 25 0.68 -5.80 -8.49
CA VAL A 25 0.74 -4.73 -9.49
C VAL A 25 0.86 -5.38 -10.87
N ALA A 26 -0.24 -5.41 -11.62
CA ALA A 26 -0.27 -6.03 -12.96
C ALA A 26 0.39 -5.16 -14.05
N GLN A 27 0.60 -3.87 -13.77
CA GLN A 27 1.25 -2.93 -14.69
C GLN A 27 2.59 -2.47 -14.14
N LYS A 28 3.58 -2.32 -15.02
CA LYS A 28 4.86 -1.72 -14.65
C LYS A 28 4.62 -0.29 -14.20
N LEU A 29 4.94 -0.01 -12.94
CA LEU A 29 4.83 1.33 -12.36
C LEU A 29 5.77 2.25 -13.15
N ARG A 30 5.20 3.25 -13.84
CA ARG A 30 5.98 4.18 -14.68
C ARG A 30 6.89 5.07 -13.86
N ASP A 31 6.45 5.40 -12.66
CA ASP A 31 7.17 6.27 -11.75
C ASP A 31 8.03 5.46 -10.80
N LYS A 32 9.20 6.03 -10.48
CA LYS A 32 10.13 5.51 -9.46
C LYS A 32 9.61 5.70 -8.04
N SER A 33 8.36 6.13 -7.87
CA SER A 33 7.70 6.30 -6.58
C SER A 33 6.24 5.86 -6.68
N CYS A 34 5.74 5.20 -5.64
CA CYS A 34 4.40 4.65 -5.57
C CYS A 34 3.79 4.96 -4.22
N THR A 35 2.78 5.81 -4.21
CA THR A 35 1.99 6.11 -3.03
C THR A 35 0.83 5.14 -2.91
N VAL A 36 0.76 4.40 -1.83
CA VAL A 36 -0.34 3.51 -1.47
C VAL A 36 -1.20 4.20 -0.42
N ILE A 37 -2.50 4.22 -0.66
CA ILE A 37 -3.51 4.82 0.22
C ILE A 37 -4.51 3.72 0.56
N LEU A 38 -4.56 3.35 1.84
CA LEU A 38 -5.45 2.32 2.36
C LEU A 38 -6.51 2.96 3.23
N SER A 39 -7.76 2.90 2.77
CA SER A 39 -8.93 3.33 3.53
C SER A 39 -9.67 2.11 4.05
N ALA A 40 -9.81 1.99 5.37
CA ALA A 40 -10.63 0.98 6.02
C ALA A 40 -11.65 1.64 6.94
N LYS A 41 -12.70 0.92 7.32
CA LYS A 41 -13.66 1.37 8.34
C LYS A 41 -13.48 0.47 9.55
N SER A 42 -13.00 1.04 10.65
CA SER A 42 -12.82 0.34 11.93
C SER A 42 -13.79 0.95 12.94
N GLU A 43 -14.63 0.11 13.56
CA GLU A 43 -15.60 0.54 14.60
C GLU A 43 -16.42 1.80 14.22
N GLY A 44 -16.93 1.85 12.99
CA GLY A 44 -17.73 2.97 12.51
C GLY A 44 -16.94 4.20 12.06
N LYS A 45 -15.64 4.29 12.38
CA LYS A 45 -14.73 5.36 11.95
C LYS A 45 -13.97 4.97 10.70
N LYS A 46 -13.87 5.89 9.73
CA LYS A 46 -13.01 5.71 8.57
C LYS A 46 -11.57 5.96 9.02
N VAL A 47 -10.73 4.96 8.91
CA VAL A 47 -9.28 5.05 9.10
C VAL A 47 -8.61 5.03 7.74
N GLU A 48 -7.67 5.92 7.52
CA GLU A 48 -6.92 5.99 6.26
C GLU A 48 -5.43 6.00 6.58
N ALA A 49 -4.68 5.20 5.85
CA ALA A 49 -3.25 5.07 5.99
C ALA A 49 -2.59 5.36 4.64
N HIS A 50 -1.53 6.16 4.67
CA HIS A 50 -0.85 6.67 3.47
C HIS A 50 0.63 6.36 3.59
N TRP A 51 1.17 5.70 2.57
CA TRP A 51 2.60 5.40 2.47
C TRP A 51 3.09 5.68 1.08
N THR A 52 4.31 6.20 0.94
CA THR A 52 4.96 6.38 -0.35
C THR A 52 6.23 5.56 -0.37
N PHE A 53 6.34 4.66 -1.36
CA PHE A 53 7.48 3.78 -1.56
C PHE A 53 8.27 4.23 -2.78
N GLY A 54 9.59 4.30 -2.69
CA GLY A 54 10.46 4.49 -3.84
C GLY A 54 10.72 3.16 -4.55
N ILE A 55 10.45 3.08 -5.85
CA ILE A 55 10.77 1.93 -6.71
C ILE A 55 12.06 2.27 -7.46
N GLY A 56 13.19 1.92 -6.84
CA GLY A 56 14.50 2.01 -7.47
C GLY A 56 14.73 0.86 -8.44
N GLU A 57 15.24 1.17 -9.63
CA GLU A 57 15.80 0.17 -10.56
C GLU A 57 17.07 -0.39 -9.92
N GLY A 58 16.95 -1.50 -9.18
CA GLY A 58 18.06 -2.15 -8.46
C GLY A 58 17.80 -2.52 -6.99
N ALA A 59 16.62 -2.30 -6.43
CA ALA A 59 16.37 -2.59 -5.02
C ALA A 59 15.80 -4.01 -4.80
N GLY A 60 16.70 -4.96 -4.61
CA GLY A 60 16.42 -6.06 -3.69
C GLY A 60 16.01 -5.49 -2.33
N ALA A 61 14.98 -6.08 -1.72
CA ALA A 61 14.59 -5.98 -0.32
C ALA A 61 14.95 -4.67 0.42
N THR A 62 14.03 -3.71 0.43
CA THR A 62 13.90 -2.86 1.62
C THR A 62 12.53 -3.09 2.23
N SER A 63 12.48 -4.10 3.10
CA SER A 63 11.44 -4.24 4.12
C SER A 63 11.51 -3.01 5.03
N ALA A 64 10.87 -1.91 4.62
CA ALA A 64 10.59 -0.81 5.54
C ALA A 64 9.39 -1.22 6.39
N SER A 65 9.65 -2.01 7.44
CA SER A 65 8.69 -2.19 8.53
C SER A 65 8.28 -0.82 9.06
N PRO A 66 6.99 -0.51 9.20
CA PRO A 66 6.56 0.74 9.80
C PRO A 66 6.94 0.70 11.28
N THR A 67 7.99 1.42 11.67
CA THR A 67 8.32 1.62 13.08
C THR A 67 7.27 2.56 13.70
N PRO A 68 6.52 2.11 14.73
CA PRO A 68 5.64 3.00 15.47
C PRO A 68 6.51 4.00 16.24
N LYS A 69 6.26 5.31 16.05
CA LYS A 69 6.86 6.36 16.89
C LYS A 69 6.32 6.21 18.33
N LYS A 70 7.23 6.06 19.29
CA LYS A 70 6.99 6.22 20.73
C LYS A 70 6.96 7.70 21.10
#